data_AF-A0A495J771-F1
#
_entry.id   AF-A0A495J771-F1
#
_cell.length_a   1.000
_cell.length_b   1.000
_cell.length_c   1.000
_cell.angle_alpha   90.00
_cell.angle_beta   90.00
_cell.angle_gamma   90.00
#
_symmetry.space_group_name_H-M   'P 1'
#
loop_
_entity.id
_entity.type
_entity.pdbx_description
1 polymer ?
#
loop_
_entity_poly.entity_id
_entity_poly.type
_entity_poly.pdbx_seq_one_letter_code
_entity_poly.pdbx_strand_id
1 'polypeptide(L)'
;MKKAIIVFLLTALVGFAFGQQVKRVDLEGSRLRDFYLKQNVENLWLAGNHINWETGEPDNPYATKNIKTHCSAFVASVCKQKGVYILRPPEHKTELLANAQYNWLSSADGYKQGWRQIQDSIYEKAQEFANKGFIVIAVYKNQNAKKPGHIALVMPIEKSIAYLFNEGPNLIQAGHINRNNVSLKEGFKNHISNWALAANEISFFYQKNHYL
;
A
#
# COMPACT_ATOMS: atom_id res chain seq x y z
N MET A 1 69.45 19.40 31.51
CA MET A 1 68.76 18.23 30.92
C MET A 1 67.28 18.26 31.29
N LYS A 2 66.39 18.66 30.37
CA LYS A 2 64.93 18.48 30.50
C LYS A 2 64.42 18.06 29.12
N LYS A 3 64.09 16.78 28.96
CA LYS A 3 63.42 16.26 27.77
C LYS A 3 61.92 16.40 28.00
N ALA A 4 61.26 17.26 27.23
CA ALA A 4 59.81 17.32 27.18
C ALA A 4 59.31 16.16 26.31
N ILE A 5 58.52 15.26 26.92
CA ILE A 5 57.82 14.20 26.20
C ILE A 5 56.52 14.81 25.68
N ILE A 6 56.43 15.02 24.37
CA ILE A 6 55.18 15.38 23.70
C ILE A 6 54.42 14.07 23.47
N VAL A 7 53.33 13.89 24.21
CA VAL A 7 52.37 12.80 23.97
C VAL A 7 51.43 13.26 22.86
N PHE A 8 51.58 12.68 21.67
CA PHE A 8 50.62 12.83 20.58
C PHE A 8 49.43 11.90 20.86
N LEU A 9 48.31 12.46 21.34
CA LEU A 9 47.03 11.76 21.40
C LEU A 9 46.46 11.71 19.97
N LEU A 10 46.61 10.57 19.29
CA LEU A 10 45.84 10.25 18.09
C LEU A 10 44.40 9.92 18.50
N THR A 11 43.50 10.89 18.41
CA THR A 11 42.05 10.62 18.39
C THR A 11 41.68 10.10 17.01
N ALA A 12 41.56 8.78 16.88
CA ALA A 12 40.93 8.16 15.72
C ALA A 12 39.43 8.52 15.72
N LEU A 13 39.06 9.50 14.89
CA LEU A 13 37.67 9.77 14.52
C LEU A 13 37.15 8.57 13.72
N VAL A 14 36.55 7.60 14.40
CA VAL A 14 35.72 6.59 13.76
C VAL A 14 34.44 7.30 13.33
N GLY A 15 34.44 7.80 12.09
CA GLY A 15 33.24 8.27 11.43
C GLY A 15 32.29 7.09 11.22
N PHE A 16 31.33 6.90 12.11
CA PHE A 16 30.17 6.06 11.82
C PHE A 16 29.40 6.73 10.70
N ALA A 17 29.60 6.27 9.47
CA ALA A 17 28.64 6.50 8.41
C ALA A 17 27.33 5.85 8.85
N PHE A 18 26.40 6.64 9.37
CA PHE A 18 25.01 6.24 9.55
C PHE A 18 24.39 6.04 8.16
N GLY A 19 24.73 4.91 7.52
CA GLY A 19 24.04 4.46 6.33
C GLY A 19 22.57 4.30 6.68
N GLN A 20 21.69 5.04 6.01
CA GLN A 20 20.26 4.85 6.20
C GLN A 20 19.92 3.39 5.92
N GLN A 21 19.31 2.70 6.89
CA GLN A 21 18.84 1.33 6.68
C GLN A 21 17.71 1.36 5.64
N VAL A 22 17.95 0.74 4.48
CA VAL A 22 17.01 0.66 3.36
C VAL A 22 16.39 -0.74 3.33
N LYS A 23 15.07 -0.83 3.19
CA LYS A 23 14.38 -2.09 2.89
C LYS A 23 14.61 -2.43 1.41
N ARG A 24 15.47 -3.41 1.14
CA ARG A 24 15.79 -3.87 -0.22
C ARG A 24 14.62 -4.59 -0.87
N VAL A 25 14.53 -4.52 -2.19
CA VAL A 25 13.56 -5.27 -3.01
C VAL A 25 14.25 -6.53 -3.54
N ASP A 26 13.64 -7.70 -3.35
CA ASP A 26 14.17 -8.95 -3.91
C ASP A 26 13.60 -9.23 -5.32
N LEU A 27 13.87 -10.43 -5.84
CA LEU A 27 13.40 -10.83 -7.16
C LEU A 27 11.87 -10.89 -7.24
N GLU A 28 11.20 -11.43 -6.21
CA GLU A 28 9.74 -11.54 -6.20
C GLU A 28 9.07 -10.18 -6.00
N GLY A 29 9.65 -9.32 -5.16
CA GLY A 29 9.23 -7.92 -5.05
C GLY A 29 9.34 -7.18 -6.38
N SER A 30 10.42 -7.39 -7.12
CA SER A 30 10.61 -6.79 -8.45
C SER A 30 9.58 -7.31 -9.47
N ARG A 31 9.31 -8.62 -9.48
CA ARG A 31 8.25 -9.23 -10.32
C ARG A 31 6.87 -8.68 -9.98
N LEU A 32 6.56 -8.52 -8.70
CA LEU A 32 5.30 -7.94 -8.25
C LEU A 32 5.17 -6.47 -8.68
N ARG A 33 6.24 -5.68 -8.56
CA ARG A 33 6.27 -4.30 -9.04
C ARG A 33 5.99 -4.23 -10.54
N ASP A 34 6.68 -5.03 -11.34
CA ASP A 34 6.50 -5.02 -12.79
C ASP A 34 5.07 -5.43 -13.18
N PHE A 35 4.50 -6.39 -12.45
CA PHE A 35 3.09 -6.76 -12.60
C PHE A 35 2.14 -5.60 -12.24
N TYR A 36 2.38 -4.85 -11.16
CA TYR A 36 1.58 -3.68 -10.79
C TYR A 36 1.68 -2.55 -11.82
N LEU A 37 2.86 -2.28 -12.36
CA LEU A 37 3.05 -1.25 -13.37
C LEU A 37 2.31 -1.59 -14.68
N LYS A 38 2.26 -2.89 -15.05
CA LYS A 38 1.49 -3.38 -16.21
C LYS A 38 -0.02 -3.19 -16.08
N GLN A 39 -0.54 -2.93 -14.88
CA GLN A 39 -1.97 -2.65 -14.69
C GLN A 39 -2.38 -1.31 -15.29
N ASN A 40 -1.42 -0.44 -15.65
CA ASN A 40 -1.70 0.83 -16.32
C ASN A 40 -2.74 1.70 -15.60
N VAL A 41 -2.72 1.68 -14.25
CA VAL A 41 -3.76 2.32 -13.42
C VAL A 41 -3.91 3.82 -13.69
N GLU A 42 -2.86 4.49 -14.18
CA GLU A 42 -2.92 5.92 -14.47
C GLU A 42 -3.83 6.25 -15.67
N ASN A 43 -4.11 5.27 -16.53
CA ASN A 43 -4.96 5.41 -17.72
C ASN A 43 -6.25 4.59 -17.65
N LEU A 44 -6.37 3.67 -16.69
CA LEU A 44 -7.53 2.80 -16.46
C LEU A 44 -8.15 3.08 -15.08
N TRP A 45 -9.34 2.57 -14.78
CA TRP A 45 -10.07 2.88 -13.52
C TRP A 45 -10.24 4.39 -13.30
N LEU A 46 -10.48 5.15 -14.38
CA LEU A 46 -10.57 6.61 -14.34
C LEU A 46 -11.82 7.06 -13.56
N ALA A 47 -11.61 7.94 -12.58
CA ALA A 47 -12.71 8.57 -11.88
C ALA A 47 -13.57 9.40 -12.84
N GLY A 48 -14.88 9.41 -12.62
CA GLY A 48 -15.85 10.05 -13.50
C GLY A 48 -16.45 9.13 -14.57
N ASN A 49 -15.90 7.92 -14.75
CA ASN A 49 -16.38 6.96 -15.74
C ASN A 49 -16.97 5.71 -15.08
N HIS A 50 -17.99 5.12 -15.68
CA HIS A 50 -18.34 3.73 -15.38
C HIS A 50 -17.31 2.83 -16.07
N ILE A 51 -16.84 1.83 -15.33
CA ILE A 51 -15.75 0.95 -15.77
C ILE A 51 -16.14 -0.51 -15.56
N ASN A 52 -15.57 -1.38 -16.41
CA ASN A 52 -15.50 -2.79 -16.12
C ASN A 52 -14.54 -2.97 -14.94
N TRP A 53 -15.03 -3.50 -13.82
CA TRP A 53 -14.23 -3.59 -12.59
C TRP A 53 -12.98 -4.47 -12.75
N GLU A 54 -13.01 -5.45 -13.66
CA GLU A 54 -11.91 -6.38 -13.91
C GLU A 54 -10.82 -5.76 -14.75
N THR A 55 -11.16 -4.99 -15.80
CA THR A 55 -10.17 -4.44 -16.73
C THR A 55 -9.84 -2.97 -16.46
N GLY A 56 -10.71 -2.26 -15.75
CA GLY A 56 -10.60 -0.81 -15.54
C GLY A 56 -11.00 0.02 -16.75
N GLU A 57 -11.38 -0.60 -17.87
CA GLU A 57 -11.78 0.08 -19.09
C GLU A 57 -13.18 0.68 -18.94
N PRO A 58 -13.41 1.89 -19.47
CA PRO A 58 -14.77 2.41 -19.59
C PRO A 58 -15.63 1.51 -20.47
N ASP A 59 -16.79 1.11 -19.96
CA ASP A 59 -17.71 0.18 -20.64
C ASP A 59 -19.12 0.75 -20.81
N ASN A 60 -19.45 1.88 -20.18
CA ASN A 60 -20.73 2.56 -20.35
C ASN A 60 -20.60 4.10 -20.25
N PRO A 61 -20.56 4.83 -21.39
CA PRO A 61 -20.39 6.29 -21.38
C PRO A 61 -21.64 7.06 -20.93
N TYR A 62 -22.81 6.42 -20.88
CA TYR A 62 -24.08 7.06 -20.48
C TYR A 62 -24.44 6.79 -19.02
N ALA A 63 -23.60 6.06 -18.30
CA ALA A 63 -23.84 5.75 -16.90
C ALA A 63 -23.77 7.01 -16.02
N THR A 64 -24.79 7.18 -15.17
CA THR A 64 -24.84 8.26 -14.17
C THR A 64 -24.57 7.78 -12.75
N LYS A 65 -24.42 6.47 -12.57
CA LYS A 65 -24.16 5.79 -11.28
C LYS A 65 -22.87 4.98 -11.38
N ASN A 66 -22.23 4.74 -10.22
CA ASN A 66 -20.96 4.01 -10.12
C ASN A 66 -19.84 4.62 -10.98
N ILE A 67 -19.82 5.95 -11.09
CA ILE A 67 -18.83 6.71 -11.87
C ILE A 67 -17.83 7.47 -11.00
N LYS A 68 -17.77 7.20 -9.68
CA LYS A 68 -16.88 7.93 -8.77
C LYS A 68 -15.46 7.37 -8.86
N THR A 69 -14.78 7.21 -7.73
CA THR A 69 -13.45 6.58 -7.68
C THR A 69 -13.58 5.06 -7.57
N HIS A 70 -12.56 4.34 -8.03
CA HIS A 70 -12.62 2.89 -8.22
C HIS A 70 -11.54 2.12 -7.43
N CYS A 71 -11.05 2.69 -6.33
CA CYS A 71 -9.94 2.15 -5.53
C CYS A 71 -10.13 0.66 -5.16
N SER A 72 -11.31 0.31 -4.65
CA SER A 72 -11.66 -1.06 -4.24
C SER A 72 -11.81 -2.03 -5.41
N ALA A 73 -12.31 -1.57 -6.56
CA ALA A 73 -12.40 -2.36 -7.78
C ALA A 73 -11.00 -2.66 -8.36
N PHE A 74 -10.12 -1.65 -8.38
CA PHE A 74 -8.73 -1.81 -8.80
C PHE A 74 -8.00 -2.86 -7.95
N VAL A 75 -8.06 -2.74 -6.62
CA VAL A 75 -7.44 -3.71 -5.71
C VAL A 75 -8.04 -5.12 -5.91
N ALA A 76 -9.35 -5.22 -6.09
CA ALA A 76 -10.02 -6.49 -6.35
C ALA A 76 -9.60 -7.15 -7.67
N SER A 77 -9.47 -6.38 -8.75
CA SER A 77 -8.98 -6.86 -10.04
C SER A 77 -7.56 -7.39 -9.93
N VAL A 78 -6.66 -6.61 -9.33
CA VAL A 78 -5.27 -7.02 -9.10
C VAL A 78 -5.19 -8.32 -8.31
N CYS A 79 -5.96 -8.44 -7.23
CA CYS A 79 -6.02 -9.68 -6.46
C CYS A 79 -6.54 -10.85 -7.32
N LYS A 80 -7.60 -10.63 -8.12
CA LYS A 80 -8.16 -11.66 -9.01
C LYS A 80 -7.12 -12.18 -10.00
N GLN A 81 -6.41 -11.29 -10.69
CA GLN A 81 -5.38 -11.67 -11.66
C GLN A 81 -4.24 -12.48 -11.02
N LYS A 82 -3.96 -12.27 -9.73
CA LYS A 82 -2.94 -13.00 -8.97
C LYS A 82 -3.47 -14.25 -8.26
N GLY A 83 -4.70 -14.68 -8.57
CA GLY A 83 -5.32 -15.87 -7.97
C GLY A 83 -5.69 -15.68 -6.49
N VAL A 84 -5.72 -14.44 -6.01
CA VAL A 84 -6.02 -14.11 -4.62
C VAL A 84 -7.47 -13.63 -4.51
N TYR A 85 -8.21 -14.20 -3.57
CA TYR A 85 -9.55 -13.71 -3.27
C TYR A 85 -9.48 -12.55 -2.28
N ILE A 86 -10.21 -11.48 -2.59
CA ILE A 86 -10.65 -10.42 -1.69
C ILE A 86 -12.12 -10.15 -2.02
N LEU A 87 -12.91 -9.70 -1.05
CA LEU A 87 -14.31 -9.32 -1.28
C LEU A 87 -14.40 -8.36 -2.49
N ARG A 88 -15.21 -8.74 -3.49
CA ARG A 88 -15.27 -8.08 -4.80
C ARG A 88 -16.61 -8.33 -5.51
N PRO A 89 -16.90 -7.62 -6.61
CA PRO A 89 -18.00 -7.99 -7.49
C PRO A 89 -17.78 -9.34 -8.20
N PRO A 90 -18.86 -10.03 -8.61
CA PRO A 90 -20.27 -9.69 -8.39
C PRO A 90 -20.79 -10.04 -6.99
N GLU A 91 -20.02 -10.76 -6.16
CA GLU A 91 -20.45 -11.21 -4.84
C GLU A 91 -20.75 -10.04 -3.88
N HIS A 92 -20.13 -8.88 -4.11
CA HIS A 92 -20.45 -7.63 -3.44
C HIS A 92 -20.47 -6.45 -4.43
N LYS A 93 -21.44 -5.54 -4.26
CA LYS A 93 -21.53 -4.31 -5.07
C LYS A 93 -20.32 -3.39 -4.88
N THR A 94 -19.99 -2.57 -5.88
CA THR A 94 -18.88 -1.61 -5.84
C THR A 94 -19.12 -0.44 -4.88
N GLU A 95 -20.38 -0.10 -4.60
CA GLU A 95 -20.75 0.93 -3.65
C GLU A 95 -20.25 0.60 -2.22
N LEU A 96 -19.49 1.52 -1.63
CA LEU A 96 -18.88 1.39 -0.28
C LEU A 96 -17.98 0.15 -0.11
N LEU A 97 -17.52 -0.46 -1.20
CA LEU A 97 -16.78 -1.72 -1.17
C LEU A 97 -15.47 -1.64 -0.37
N ALA A 98 -14.77 -0.51 -0.32
CA ALA A 98 -13.57 -0.37 0.52
C ALA A 98 -13.86 -0.57 2.02
N ASN A 99 -15.01 -0.09 2.52
CA ASN A 99 -15.43 -0.32 3.90
C ASN A 99 -15.79 -1.80 4.13
N ALA A 100 -16.44 -2.43 3.15
CA ALA A 100 -16.78 -3.84 3.22
C ALA A 100 -15.53 -4.73 3.18
N GLN A 101 -14.56 -4.40 2.31
CA GLN A 101 -13.25 -5.05 2.22
C GLN A 101 -12.47 -4.93 3.53
N TYR A 102 -12.46 -3.75 4.17
CA TYR A 102 -11.88 -3.61 5.52
C TYR A 102 -12.47 -4.63 6.50
N ASN A 103 -13.80 -4.67 6.62
CA ASN A 103 -14.46 -5.58 7.57
C ASN A 103 -14.17 -7.04 7.24
N TRP A 104 -14.21 -7.39 5.95
CA TRP A 104 -13.98 -8.74 5.48
C TRP A 104 -12.53 -9.20 5.71
N LEU A 105 -11.54 -8.33 5.46
CA LEU A 105 -10.12 -8.62 5.73
C LEU A 105 -9.86 -8.93 7.21
N SER A 106 -10.57 -8.25 8.11
CA SER A 106 -10.51 -8.48 9.56
C SER A 106 -11.36 -9.66 10.05
N SER A 107 -12.12 -10.31 9.16
CA SER A 107 -13.02 -11.41 9.53
C SER A 107 -12.34 -12.77 9.48
N ALA A 108 -13.02 -13.80 10.03
CA ALA A 108 -12.60 -15.19 9.90
C ALA A 108 -12.50 -15.64 8.43
N ASP A 109 -13.33 -15.10 7.53
CA ASP A 109 -13.30 -15.48 6.11
C ASP A 109 -12.09 -14.87 5.39
N GLY A 110 -11.75 -13.61 5.68
CA GLY A 110 -10.50 -13.00 5.22
C GLY A 110 -9.29 -13.81 5.70
N TYR A 111 -9.28 -14.20 6.96
CA TYR A 111 -8.24 -15.05 7.54
C TYR A 111 -8.12 -16.42 6.85
N LYS A 112 -9.25 -17.10 6.60
CA LYS A 112 -9.32 -18.39 5.88
C LYS A 112 -8.78 -18.27 4.46
N GLN A 113 -9.02 -17.13 3.81
CA GLN A 113 -8.47 -16.82 2.48
C GLN A 113 -6.98 -16.40 2.51
N GLY A 114 -6.31 -16.49 3.67
CA GLY A 114 -4.88 -16.26 3.79
C GLY A 114 -4.46 -14.83 4.14
N TRP A 115 -5.42 -13.90 4.31
CA TRP A 115 -5.10 -12.54 4.73
C TRP A 115 -4.65 -12.49 6.20
N ARG A 116 -3.62 -11.69 6.47
CA ARG A 116 -3.07 -11.48 7.80
C ARG A 116 -2.86 -9.99 8.03
N GLN A 117 -3.36 -9.48 9.14
CA GLN A 117 -3.12 -8.10 9.53
C GLN A 117 -1.68 -7.92 10.00
N ILE A 118 -1.09 -6.77 9.66
CA ILE A 118 0.20 -6.32 10.19
C ILE A 118 -0.10 -5.41 11.38
N GLN A 119 0.40 -5.77 12.57
CA GLN A 119 0.10 -5.06 13.83
C GLN A 119 1.29 -4.23 14.35
N ASP A 120 2.51 -4.75 14.27
CA ASP A 120 3.71 -4.07 14.78
C ASP A 120 4.59 -3.54 13.65
N SER A 121 5.28 -2.42 13.90
CA SER A 121 6.17 -1.75 12.93
C SER A 121 5.52 -1.65 11.56
N ILE A 122 4.25 -1.20 11.54
CA ILE A 122 3.31 -1.45 10.45
C ILE A 122 3.85 -1.03 9.08
N TYR A 123 4.48 0.16 8.98
CA TYR A 123 5.01 0.68 7.73
C TYR A 123 6.24 -0.07 7.25
N GLU A 124 7.12 -0.45 8.19
CA GLU A 124 8.32 -1.21 7.88
C GLU A 124 7.98 -2.62 7.41
N LYS A 125 7.11 -3.32 8.14
CA LYS A 125 6.68 -4.69 7.77
C LYS A 125 5.85 -4.68 6.49
N ALA A 126 4.98 -3.68 6.28
CA ALA A 126 4.22 -3.55 5.05
C ALA A 126 5.14 -3.37 3.83
N GLN A 127 6.13 -2.47 3.92
CA GLN A 127 7.10 -2.28 2.84
C GLN A 127 7.97 -3.52 2.65
N GLU A 128 8.43 -4.15 3.73
CA GLU A 128 9.25 -5.35 3.67
C GLU A 128 8.53 -6.52 2.99
N PHE A 129 7.26 -6.77 3.33
CA PHE A 129 6.48 -7.83 2.70
C PHE A 129 6.21 -7.53 1.23
N ALA A 130 5.86 -6.29 0.87
CA ALA A 130 5.73 -5.93 -0.54
C ALA A 130 7.05 -6.15 -1.31
N ASN A 131 8.17 -5.75 -0.71
CA ASN A 131 9.51 -5.92 -1.26
C ASN A 131 9.96 -7.38 -1.38
N LYS A 132 9.27 -8.30 -0.72
CA LYS A 132 9.43 -9.76 -0.82
C LYS A 132 8.39 -10.43 -1.73
N GLY A 133 7.61 -9.64 -2.48
CA GLY A 133 6.62 -10.12 -3.44
C GLY A 133 5.26 -10.49 -2.84
N PHE A 134 5.02 -10.25 -1.55
CA PHE A 134 3.68 -10.43 -0.98
C PHE A 134 2.76 -9.30 -1.45
N ILE A 135 1.50 -9.64 -1.78
CA ILE A 135 0.47 -8.62 -1.96
C ILE A 135 0.17 -8.02 -0.60
N VAL A 136 0.43 -6.72 -0.45
CA VAL A 136 0.14 -5.95 0.76
C VAL A 136 -0.83 -4.83 0.43
N ILE A 137 -1.86 -4.69 1.25
CA ILE A 137 -2.94 -3.71 1.12
C ILE A 137 -2.89 -2.75 2.30
N ALA A 138 -3.02 -1.45 2.01
CA ALA A 138 -3.38 -0.42 2.96
C ALA A 138 -4.89 -0.15 2.85
N VAL A 139 -5.63 -0.18 3.96
CA VAL A 139 -7.09 0.03 3.95
C VAL A 139 -7.54 0.93 5.11
N TYR A 140 -8.38 1.90 4.77
CA TYR A 140 -9.06 2.80 5.69
C TYR A 140 -10.57 2.57 5.58
N LYS A 141 -11.22 2.33 6.72
CA LYS A 141 -12.67 2.31 6.83
C LYS A 141 -13.16 3.67 7.30
N ASN A 142 -14.11 4.24 6.59
CA ASN A 142 -14.72 5.49 7.00
C ASN A 142 -15.55 5.29 8.27
N GLN A 143 -15.36 6.18 9.26
CA GLN A 143 -16.13 6.16 10.50
C GLN A 143 -17.61 6.47 10.25
N ASN A 144 -17.91 7.27 9.22
CA ASN A 144 -19.27 7.44 8.74
C ASN A 144 -19.60 6.33 7.74
N ALA A 145 -20.50 5.41 8.12
CA ALA A 145 -20.91 4.27 7.30
C ALA A 145 -21.52 4.65 5.94
N LYS A 146 -21.99 5.89 5.76
CA LYS A 146 -22.55 6.40 4.50
C LYS A 146 -21.49 7.01 3.57
N LYS A 147 -20.23 7.11 4.01
CA LYS A 147 -19.11 7.65 3.24
C LYS A 147 -18.15 6.53 2.83
N PRO A 148 -17.55 6.60 1.64
CA PRO A 148 -16.60 5.59 1.20
C PRO A 148 -15.32 5.63 2.04
N GLY A 149 -14.76 4.44 2.29
CA GLY A 149 -13.39 4.28 2.74
C GLY A 149 -12.40 4.39 1.59
N HIS A 150 -11.16 3.96 1.82
CA HIS A 150 -10.11 3.93 0.81
C HIS A 150 -9.23 2.71 0.94
N ILE A 151 -8.73 2.20 -0.17
CA ILE A 151 -7.92 0.98 -0.21
C ILE A 151 -6.92 1.07 -1.36
N ALA A 152 -5.68 0.65 -1.12
CA ALA A 152 -4.60 0.71 -2.08
C ALA A 152 -3.61 -0.44 -1.87
N LEU A 153 -2.80 -0.73 -2.89
CA LEU A 153 -1.72 -1.72 -2.80
C LEU A 153 -0.41 -1.03 -2.44
N VAL A 154 0.38 -1.66 -1.59
CA VAL A 154 1.75 -1.20 -1.31
C VAL A 154 2.65 -1.60 -2.46
N MET A 155 3.35 -0.61 -3.03
CA MET A 155 4.29 -0.81 -4.12
C MET A 155 5.61 -1.41 -3.58
N PRO A 156 6.14 -2.49 -4.19
CA PRO A 156 7.50 -2.94 -3.91
C PRO A 156 8.51 -1.89 -4.39
N ILE A 157 9.19 -1.24 -3.45
CA ILE A 157 10.19 -0.21 -3.74
C ILE A 157 11.13 -0.06 -2.55
N GLU A 158 12.38 0.29 -2.83
CA GLU A 158 13.34 0.58 -1.77
C GLU A 158 12.97 1.88 -1.05
N LYS A 159 12.88 1.81 0.28
CA LYS A 159 12.66 2.96 1.15
C LYS A 159 13.51 2.86 2.40
N SER A 160 14.02 4.00 2.86
CA SER A 160 14.69 4.09 4.15
C SER A 160 13.68 4.06 5.28
N ILE A 161 14.09 3.59 6.46
CA ILE A 161 13.25 3.63 7.67
C ILE A 161 12.77 5.06 7.97
N ALA A 162 13.66 6.06 7.82
CA ALA A 162 13.31 7.46 8.02
C ALA A 162 12.22 7.95 7.06
N TYR A 163 12.22 7.49 5.80
CA TYR A 163 11.15 7.80 4.86
C TYR A 163 9.84 7.15 5.30
N LEU A 164 9.86 5.85 5.62
CA LEU A 164 8.67 5.09 6.03
C LEU A 164 8.03 5.68 7.29
N PHE A 165 8.83 6.16 8.24
CA PHE A 165 8.32 6.83 9.43
C PHE A 165 7.56 8.12 9.11
N ASN A 166 8.09 8.93 8.18
CA ASN A 166 7.52 10.26 7.87
C ASN A 166 6.36 10.22 6.88
N GLU A 167 6.40 9.30 5.91
CA GLU A 167 5.55 9.30 4.72
C GLU A 167 4.74 8.00 4.55
N GLY A 168 5.07 6.95 5.32
CA GLY A 168 4.57 5.60 5.12
C GLY A 168 5.13 4.93 3.85
N PRO A 169 4.71 3.69 3.55
CA PRO A 169 5.09 3.01 2.32
C PRO A 169 4.53 3.73 1.08
N ASN A 170 5.14 3.49 -0.08
CA ASN A 170 4.58 3.95 -1.34
C ASN A 170 3.50 3.00 -1.85
N LEU A 171 2.56 3.55 -2.61
CA LEU A 171 1.36 2.88 -3.06
C LEU A 171 1.21 2.97 -4.58
N ILE A 172 0.47 2.01 -5.11
CA ILE A 172 -0.25 2.11 -6.38
C ILE A 172 -1.75 2.15 -6.09
N GLN A 173 -2.46 3.11 -6.69
CA GLN A 173 -3.87 3.32 -6.41
C GLN A 173 -4.67 3.84 -7.60
N ALA A 174 -5.93 3.40 -7.66
CA ALA A 174 -7.00 4.17 -8.28
C ALA A 174 -7.64 5.09 -7.23
N GLY A 175 -7.99 6.32 -7.60
CA GLY A 175 -8.49 7.33 -6.68
C GLY A 175 -9.14 8.48 -7.42
N HIS A 176 -9.16 9.68 -6.82
CA HIS A 176 -9.54 10.89 -7.56
C HIS A 176 -8.53 11.20 -8.68
N ILE A 177 -7.25 10.99 -8.37
CA ILE A 177 -6.15 10.96 -9.32
C ILE A 177 -5.48 9.60 -9.15
N ASN A 178 -5.44 8.82 -10.22
CA ASN A 178 -4.75 7.53 -10.20
C ASN A 178 -3.24 7.76 -10.18
N ARG A 179 -2.52 6.92 -9.44
CA ARG A 179 -1.07 7.05 -9.27
C ARG A 179 -0.46 5.65 -9.23
N ASN A 180 0.57 5.43 -10.03
CA ASN A 180 1.39 4.22 -9.90
C ASN A 180 2.43 4.32 -8.78
N ASN A 181 2.65 5.53 -8.25
CA ASN A 181 3.61 5.78 -7.19
C ASN A 181 3.22 7.04 -6.39
N VAL A 182 2.87 6.86 -5.11
CA VAL A 182 2.50 7.94 -4.19
C VAL A 182 2.79 7.50 -2.75
N SER A 183 3.15 8.40 -1.84
CA SER A 183 3.30 8.02 -0.43
C SER A 183 1.94 7.68 0.19
N LEU A 184 1.91 6.83 1.22
CA LEU A 184 0.71 6.55 2.02
C LEU A 184 0.07 7.86 2.50
N LYS A 185 0.89 8.78 3.00
CA LYS A 185 0.48 10.08 3.51
C LYS A 185 -0.29 10.89 2.48
N GLU A 186 0.29 11.06 1.30
CA GLU A 186 -0.36 11.80 0.21
C GLU A 186 -1.59 11.04 -0.32
N GLY A 187 -1.50 9.72 -0.45
CA GLY A 187 -2.60 8.89 -0.95
C GLY A 187 -3.84 8.86 -0.05
N PHE A 188 -3.66 9.02 1.27
CA PHE A 188 -4.74 8.97 2.26
C PHE A 188 -5.04 10.34 2.91
N LYS A 189 -4.45 11.43 2.43
CA LYS A 189 -4.59 12.78 3.04
C LYS A 189 -6.03 13.29 3.21
N ASN A 190 -6.96 12.83 2.36
CA ASN A 190 -8.37 13.22 2.42
C ASN A 190 -9.18 12.39 3.45
N HIS A 191 -8.56 11.37 4.03
CA HIS A 191 -9.15 10.47 5.00
C HIS A 191 -8.53 10.62 6.39
N ILE A 192 -7.25 10.99 6.46
CA ILE A 192 -6.50 11.15 7.69
C ILE A 192 -6.24 12.63 7.95
N SER A 193 -6.89 13.17 8.99
CA SER A 193 -6.74 14.58 9.38
C SER A 193 -5.48 14.82 10.23
N ASN A 194 -5.04 13.82 11.00
CA ASN A 194 -3.84 13.88 11.82
C ASN A 194 -2.91 12.72 11.48
N TRP A 195 -1.86 13.01 10.70
CA TRP A 195 -0.90 12.01 10.26
C TRP A 195 -0.20 11.27 11.42
N ALA A 196 -0.02 11.93 12.58
CA ALA A 196 0.57 11.29 13.75
C ALA A 196 -0.27 10.11 14.29
N LEU A 197 -1.56 10.07 13.96
CA LEU A 197 -2.49 9.01 14.34
C LEU A 197 -2.80 8.04 13.19
N ALA A 198 -2.20 8.23 12.00
CA ALA A 198 -2.50 7.44 10.81
C ALA A 198 -2.36 5.93 11.03
N ALA A 199 -1.38 5.52 11.84
CA ALA A 199 -1.13 4.12 12.19
C ALA A 199 -2.30 3.44 12.93
N ASN A 200 -3.16 4.22 13.58
CA ASN A 200 -4.35 3.72 14.28
C ASN A 200 -5.59 3.66 13.37
N GLU A 201 -5.55 4.35 12.23
CA GLU A 201 -6.70 4.51 11.32
C GLU A 201 -6.56 3.68 10.04
N ILE A 202 -5.33 3.50 9.55
CA ILE A 202 -5.03 2.70 8.37
C ILE A 202 -4.55 1.33 8.81
N SER A 203 -5.28 0.30 8.42
CA SER A 203 -4.88 -1.09 8.65
C SER A 203 -4.12 -1.64 7.44
N PHE A 204 -3.12 -2.47 7.71
CA PHE A 204 -2.34 -3.15 6.69
C PHE A 204 -2.58 -4.65 6.72
N PHE A 205 -2.76 -5.26 5.56
CA PHE A 205 -2.92 -6.71 5.43
C PHE A 205 -1.98 -7.24 4.35
N TYR A 206 -1.39 -8.41 4.59
CA TYR A 206 -0.64 -9.13 3.56
C TYR A 206 -1.31 -10.48 3.27
N GLN A 207 -1.16 -10.95 2.03
CA GLN A 207 -1.65 -12.26 1.62
C GLN A 207 -0.56 -13.32 1.84
N LYS A 208 -0.76 -14.20 2.84
CA LYS A 208 0.20 -15.24 3.22
C LYS A 208 0.41 -16.31 2.14
N ASN A 209 -0.64 -16.62 1.36
CA ASN A 209 -0.61 -17.74 0.41
C ASN A 209 -0.02 -17.34 -0.96
N HIS A 210 0.60 -16.17 -1.09
CA HIS A 210 1.22 -15.73 -2.33
C HIS A 210 2.64 -16.28 -2.44
N TYR A 211 2.75 -17.56 -2.77
CA TYR A 211 3.95 -18.15 -3.34
C TYR A 211 3.58 -18.57 -4.77
N LEU A 212 4.18 -17.91 -5.75
CA LEU A 212 4.29 -18.43 -7.12
C LEU A 212 5.63 -19.12 -7.25
#